data_AF-A0A9X0PSU8-F1
#
_entry.id   AF-A0A9X0PSU8-F1
#
_cell.length_a   1.000
_cell.length_b   1.000
_cell.length_c   1.000
_cell.angle_alpha   90.00
_cell.angle_beta   90.00
_cell.angle_gamma   90.00
#
_symmetry.space_group_name_H-M   'P 1'
#
loop_
_entity.id
_entity.type
_entity.pdbx_description
1 polymer ?
#
loop_
_entity_poly.entity_id
_entity_poly.type
_entity_poly.pdbx_seq_one_letter_code
_entity_poly.pdbx_strand_id
1 'polypeptide(L)' 'MPDYKVKPYTVEELQQEYSVSLPQAVEVLDRFGGDRRTIKKLMKRCPVRGDEH' A
#
# COMPACT_ATOMS: atom_id res chain seq x y z
N MET A 1 17.16 -21.24 -4.04
CA MET A 1 16.77 -19.90 -4.53
C MET A 1 16.30 -19.15 -3.30
N PRO A 2 17.05 -18.18 -2.75
CA PRO A 2 16.60 -17.48 -1.57
C PRO A 2 15.31 -16.77 -1.96
N ASP A 3 14.23 -17.21 -1.33
CA ASP A 3 13.00 -16.47 -1.09
C ASP A 3 13.36 -14.99 -0.95
N TYR A 4 13.17 -14.24 -2.04
CA TYR A 4 13.17 -12.80 -2.02
C TYR A 4 12.06 -12.44 -1.05
N LYS A 5 12.42 -12.26 0.23
CA LYS A 5 11.57 -11.76 1.29
C LYS A 5 11.09 -10.42 0.79
N VAL A 6 9.95 -10.43 0.09
CA VAL A 6 9.24 -9.24 -0.32
C VAL A 6 8.91 -8.57 0.99
N LYS A 7 9.74 -7.60 1.38
CA LYS A 7 9.55 -6.88 2.63
C LYS A 7 8.11 -6.34 2.60
N PRO A 8 7.36 -6.52 3.68
CA PRO A 8 6.02 -5.95 3.76
C PRO A 8 6.11 -4.45 3.52
N TYR A 9 5.05 -3.87 2.95
CA TYR A 9 4.97 -2.41 2.88
C TYR A 9 5.11 -1.82 4.29
N THR A 10 5.81 -0.71 4.39
CA THR A 10 5.82 0.13 5.58
C THR A 10 4.77 1.23 5.46
N VAL A 11 4.37 1.81 6.60
CA VAL A 11 3.40 2.93 6.63
C VAL A 11 3.93 4.08 5.77
N GLU A 12 5.22 4.38 5.90
CA GLU A 12 5.89 5.46 5.16
C GLU A 12 5.87 5.21 3.66
N GLU A 13 6.19 4.00 3.19
CA GLU A 13 6.10 3.66 1.76
C GLU A 13 4.68 3.76 1.22
N LEU A 14 3.67 3.36 2.00
CA LEU A 14 2.27 3.48 1.59
C LEU A 14 1.86 4.95 1.46
N GLN A 15 2.23 5.78 2.43
CA GLN A 15 1.96 7.21 2.39
C GLN A 15 2.67 7.88 1.21
N GLN A 16 3.93 7.53 0.93
CA GLN A 16 4.68 8.13 -0.18
C GLN A 16 4.19 7.65 -1.55
N GLU A 17 3.98 6.34 -1.73
CA GLU A 17 3.66 5.76 -3.04
C GLU A 17 2.21 5.97 -3.45
N TYR A 18 1.28 6.00 -2.49
CA TYR A 18 -0.15 6.11 -2.77
C TYR A 18 -0.81 7.37 -2.22
N SER A 19 -0.05 8.28 -1.57
CA SER A 19 -0.58 9.48 -0.91
C SER A 19 -1.77 9.19 0.00
N VAL A 20 -1.78 8.02 0.64
CA VAL A 20 -2.83 7.64 1.59
C VAL A 20 -2.59 8.27 2.95
N SER A 21 -3.66 8.50 3.70
CA SER A 21 -3.56 8.98 5.08
C SER A 21 -2.94 7.92 6.00
N LEU A 22 -2.22 8.36 7.03
CA LEU A 22 -1.63 7.50 8.08
C LEU A 22 -2.60 6.43 8.63
N PRO A 23 -3.85 6.77 9.03
CA PRO A 23 -4.83 5.77 9.46
C PRO A 23 -5.21 4.76 8.38
N GLN A 24 -5.29 5.16 7.11
CA GLN A 24 -5.55 4.23 6.00
C GLN A 24 -4.37 3.30 5.76
N ALA A 25 -3.13 3.82 5.83
CA ALA A 25 -1.93 2.99 5.70
C ALA A 25 -1.86 1.94 6.81
N VAL A 26 -2.12 2.34 8.06
CA VAL A 26 -2.15 1.42 9.21
C VAL A 26 -3.25 0.37 9.05
N GLU A 27 -4.47 0.76 8.67
CA GLU A 27 -5.56 -0.20 8.45
C GLU A 27 -5.24 -1.22 7.35
N VAL A 28 -4.61 -0.76 6.25
CA VAL A 28 -4.19 -1.64 5.15
C VAL A 28 -3.06 -2.58 5.60
N LEU A 29 -2.11 -2.12 6.39
CA LEU A 29 -1.04 -2.98 6.91
C LEU A 29 -1.56 -3.99 7.94
N ASP A 30 -2.47 -3.58 8.82
CA ASP A 30 -3.10 -4.44 9.81
C ASP A 30 -3.95 -5.53 9.12
N ARG A 31 -4.77 -5.14 8.13
CA ARG A 31 -5.70 -6.03 7.44
C ARG A 31 -5.02 -6.99 6.46
N PHE A 32 -3.91 -6.59 5.85
CA PHE A 32 -3.21 -7.38 4.82
C PHE A 32 -1.81 -7.85 5.25
N GLY A 33 -1.40 -7.61 6.50
CA GLY A 33 -0.08 -8.00 7.01
C GLY A 33 1.09 -7.38 6.24
N GLY A 34 0.88 -6.27 5.54
CA GLY A 34 1.87 -5.68 4.66
C GLY A 34 2.11 -6.40 3.33
N ASP A 35 1.23 -7.31 2.91
CA ASP A 35 1.37 -8.08 1.68
C ASP A 35 1.37 -7.17 0.43
N ARG A 36 2.56 -6.97 -0.17
CA ARG A 36 2.74 -6.03 -1.30
C ARG A 36 1.84 -6.33 -2.48
N ARG A 37 1.56 -7.60 -2.79
CA ARG A 37 0.73 -7.97 -3.94
C ARG A 37 -0.72 -7.55 -3.74
N THR A 38 -1.22 -7.74 -2.53
CA THR A 38 -2.60 -7.42 -2.18
C THR A 38 -2.79 -5.92 -2.04
N ILE A 39 -1.87 -5.25 -1.35
CA ILE A 39 -1.86 -3.80 -1.18
C ILE A 39 -1.78 -3.09 -2.53
N LYS A 40 -0.86 -3.50 -3.41
CA LYS A 40 -0.74 -2.93 -4.76
C LYS A 40 -2.02 -3.13 -5.59
N LYS A 41 -2.70 -4.28 -5.47
CA LYS A 41 -3.99 -4.51 -6.13
C LYS A 41 -5.10 -3.63 -5.57
N LEU A 42 -5.14 -3.46 -4.25
CA LEU A 42 -6.13 -2.63 -3.56
C LEU A 42 -5.96 -1.16 -3.91
N MET A 43 -4.72 -0.67 -3.86
CA MET A 43 -4.39 0.71 -4.21
C MET A 43 -4.55 1.00 -5.70
N LYS A 44 -4.26 0.03 -6.59
CA LYS A 44 -4.57 0.15 -8.03
C LYS A 44 -6.08 0.31 -8.31
N ARG A 45 -6.93 -0.13 -7.37
CA ARG A 45 -8.39 0.00 -7.44
C ARG A 45 -8.90 1.29 -6.79
N CYS A 46 -8.11 1.92 -5.93
CA CYS A 46 -8.40 3.27 -5.49
C CYS A 46 -8.15 4.20 -6.68
N PRO A 47 -9.16 4.93 -7.17
CA PRO A 47 -8.88 6.01 -8.10
C PRO A 47 -7.98 6.97 -7.35
N VAL A 48 -6.76 7.15 -7.85
CA VAL A 48 -5.92 8.29 -7.49
C VAL A 48 -6.81 9.50 -7.74
N ARG A 49 -7.32 10.11 -6.65
CA ARG A 49 -8.00 11.40 -6.71
C ARG A 49 -6.92 12.42 -7.07
N GLY A 50 -6.64 12.47 -8.36
CA GLY A 50 -5.64 13.31 -9.00
C GLY A 50 -5.91 13.46 -10.50
N ASP A 51 -7.04 12.95 -10.99
CA ASP A 51 -7.62 13.37 -12.26
C ASP A 51 -8.74 14.38 -11.94
N GLU A 52 -8.33 15.53 -11.41
CA GLU A 52 -9.11 16.76 -11.55
C GLU A 52 -8.44 17.58 -12.66
N HIS A 53 -9.03 17.48 -13.85
CA HIS A 53 -9.04 18.45 -14.96
C HIS A 53 -7.78 18.65 -15.81
#